data_AF-A0AAN7PMK9-F1
#
_entry.id   AF-A0AAN7PMK9-F1
#
_cell.length_a   1.000
_cell.length_b   1.000
_cell.length_c   1.000
_cell.angle_alpha   90.00
_cell.angle_beta   90.00
_cell.angle_gamma   90.00
#
_symmetry.space_group_name_H-M   'P 1'
#
loop_
_entity.id
_entity.type
_entity.pdbx_description
1 polymer ?
#
loop_
_entity_poly.entity_id
_entity_poly.type
_entity_poly.pdbx_seq_one_letter_code
_entity_poly.pdbx_strand_id
1 'polypeptide(L)'
;MIKNNTISENTLVKTNQEKATNFNTGEEEIEYVRAFKYDNLTIEEIISHYNKCRDTRLSQIKACQDMKEVYASWPHYKQSYGYKLIYKEFDTFFEKLLPVLQEKIIDLESIKLFTQLDVQRNSLTEDGRNAGLLYLLPIILPPTTRSVVKVSNAVSFLIFCVLVKNSDGHGMMLDPPNRSSLWRFNNSFPINYNDNQNFCGGFGVQWYVHNGKCGACGDNYGDSVPRMNENTGIYGLGYIVAAYPAGSAVKVHVRLTANHKGSFSYSLCELNDITKPENDSCFKELSLQGGSEYYQVNPRDYDVFNVVQLPENFTCSHCVLRWHYRTGNSWGNCPNGEGAVGCGPQETFRSCSDIAIY
;
A
#
# COMPACT_ATOMS: atom_id res chain seq x y z
N MET A 1 35.60 39.86 -10.18
CA MET A 1 35.63 39.24 -11.52
C MET A 1 34.84 37.95 -11.47
N ILE A 2 33.67 37.95 -12.11
CA ILE A 2 32.88 36.76 -12.37
C ILE A 2 33.62 35.94 -13.43
N LYS A 3 33.82 34.64 -13.20
CA LYS A 3 34.05 33.67 -14.27
C LYS A 3 33.23 32.41 -14.00
N ASN A 4 32.15 32.28 -14.78
CA ASN A 4 31.44 31.05 -15.05
C ASN A 4 32.41 29.97 -15.51
N ASN A 5 32.21 28.74 -15.07
CA ASN A 5 32.60 27.56 -15.84
C ASN A 5 31.55 26.47 -15.64
N THR A 6 30.72 26.32 -16.68
CA THR A 6 29.86 25.18 -16.97
C THR A 6 30.68 23.88 -17.00
N ILE A 7 30.35 22.93 -16.14
CA ILE A 7 30.84 21.55 -16.23
C ILE A 7 29.82 20.77 -17.06
N SER A 8 30.25 20.24 -18.21
CA SER A 8 29.42 19.46 -19.12
C SER A 8 29.06 18.09 -18.53
N GLU A 9 27.81 17.65 -18.73
CA GLU A 9 27.26 16.34 -18.31
C GLU A 9 28.11 15.13 -18.73
N ASN A 10 28.97 15.26 -19.75
CA ASN A 10 29.85 14.19 -20.22
C ASN A 10 31.07 13.90 -19.32
N THR A 11 31.38 14.74 -18.34
CA THR A 11 32.53 14.50 -17.43
C THR A 11 32.12 13.64 -16.23
N LEU A 12 30.85 13.67 -15.80
CA LEU A 12 30.36 12.83 -14.70
C LEU A 12 30.16 11.36 -15.11
N VAL A 13 29.97 11.10 -16.41
CA VAL A 13 29.73 9.76 -16.96
C VAL A 13 31.03 8.95 -17.06
N LYS A 14 32.19 9.61 -17.24
CA LYS A 14 33.47 8.90 -17.43
C LYS A 14 34.14 8.42 -16.14
N THR A 15 33.91 9.08 -15.00
CA THR A 15 34.46 8.60 -13.71
C THR A 15 33.75 7.35 -13.16
N ASN A 16 32.59 6.98 -13.71
CA ASN A 16 31.86 5.77 -13.31
C ASN A 16 32.06 4.60 -14.29
N GLN A 17 32.81 4.76 -15.38
CA GLN A 17 33.05 3.70 -16.37
C GLN A 17 34.46 3.08 -16.35
N GLU A 18 35.42 3.64 -15.59
CA GLU A 18 36.81 3.11 -15.55
C GLU A 18 37.24 2.53 -14.18
N LYS A 19 36.30 2.15 -13.32
CA LYS A 19 36.58 1.23 -12.19
C LYS A 19 35.83 -0.11 -12.29
N ALA A 20 35.48 -0.50 -13.51
CA ALA A 20 34.96 -1.82 -13.83
C ALA A 20 36.07 -2.66 -14.49
N THR A 21 37.13 -2.96 -13.75
CA THR A 21 38.14 -3.92 -14.21
C THR A 21 38.55 -4.83 -13.07
N ASN A 22 38.20 -6.11 -13.23
CA ASN A 22 38.63 -7.29 -12.47
C ASN A 22 38.35 -7.27 -10.96
N PHE A 23 37.10 -7.53 -10.59
CA PHE A 23 36.75 -7.95 -9.24
C PHE A 23 36.53 -9.46 -9.21
N ASN A 24 37.26 -10.15 -8.33
CA ASN A 24 37.22 -11.60 -8.16
C ASN A 24 35.95 -11.94 -7.37
N THR A 25 34.82 -12.10 -8.06
CA THR A 25 33.44 -12.00 -7.51
C THR A 25 33.04 -13.04 -6.44
N GLY A 26 33.89 -14.03 -6.14
CA GLY A 26 33.65 -15.01 -5.08
C GLY A 26 34.23 -14.62 -3.71
N GLU A 27 35.34 -13.86 -3.68
CA GLU A 27 36.05 -13.55 -2.42
C GLU A 27 35.39 -12.40 -1.65
N GLU A 28 34.81 -11.41 -2.35
CA GLU A 28 34.15 -10.27 -1.71
C GLU A 28 32.77 -10.62 -1.14
N GLU A 29 31.99 -11.50 -1.78
CA GLU A 29 30.74 -12.00 -1.19
C GLU A 29 31.04 -12.75 0.11
N ILE A 30 32.12 -13.54 0.15
CA ILE A 30 32.60 -14.20 1.36
C ILE A 30 33.01 -13.17 2.42
N GLU A 31 33.64 -12.06 2.03
CA GLU A 31 34.03 -10.99 2.96
C GLU A 31 32.82 -10.27 3.55
N TYR A 32 31.81 -9.92 2.75
CA TYR A 32 30.58 -9.30 3.25
C TYR A 32 29.74 -10.27 4.09
N VAL A 33 29.69 -11.55 3.70
CA VAL A 33 29.07 -12.62 4.50
C VAL A 33 29.84 -12.86 5.80
N ARG A 34 31.18 -12.75 5.79
CA ARG A 34 32.00 -12.76 7.01
C ARG A 34 31.74 -11.53 7.88
N ALA A 35 31.60 -10.34 7.30
CA ALA A 35 31.28 -9.13 8.04
C ALA A 35 29.93 -9.25 8.76
N PHE A 36 28.90 -9.83 8.09
CA PHE A 36 27.63 -10.16 8.75
C PHE A 36 27.81 -11.12 9.94
N LYS A 37 28.77 -12.04 9.85
CA LYS A 37 29.01 -13.07 10.87
C LYS A 37 29.90 -12.60 12.03
N TYR A 38 30.90 -11.77 11.76
CA TYR A 38 31.98 -11.48 12.71
C TYR A 38 32.07 -10.02 13.13
N ASP A 39 31.48 -9.09 12.39
CA ASP A 39 31.61 -7.65 12.66
C ASP A 39 30.34 -7.07 13.34
N ASN A 40 30.53 -5.98 14.07
CA ASN A 40 29.45 -5.13 14.59
C ASN A 40 29.18 -4.01 13.58
N LEU A 41 28.13 -4.18 12.77
CA LEU A 41 27.79 -3.29 11.66
C LEU A 41 26.65 -2.33 12.05
N THR A 42 26.72 -1.10 11.56
CA THR A 42 25.61 -0.13 11.60
C THR A 42 24.50 -0.51 10.60
N ILE A 43 23.30 0.06 10.74
CA ILE A 43 22.14 -0.24 9.87
C ILE A 43 22.43 0.11 8.40
N GLU A 44 23.12 1.23 8.16
CA GLU A 44 23.51 1.65 6.81
C GLU A 44 24.50 0.66 6.19
N GLU A 45 25.41 0.12 6.99
CA GLU A 45 26.35 -0.91 6.56
C GLU A 45 25.62 -2.24 6.28
N ILE A 46 24.70 -2.67 7.13
CA ILE A 46 23.89 -3.89 6.93
C ILE A 46 23.12 -3.81 5.61
N ILE A 47 22.43 -2.70 5.36
CA ILE A 47 21.66 -2.49 4.12
C ILE A 47 22.60 -2.46 2.91
N SER A 48 23.75 -1.79 3.03
CA SER A 48 24.75 -1.70 1.97
C SER A 48 25.34 -3.07 1.62
N HIS A 49 25.70 -3.88 2.63
CA HIS A 49 26.26 -5.22 2.45
C HIS A 49 25.21 -6.18 1.86
N TYR A 50 23.96 -6.08 2.29
CA TYR A 50 22.87 -6.90 1.76
C TYR A 50 22.61 -6.60 0.28
N ASN A 51 22.52 -5.31 -0.07
CA ASN A 51 22.34 -4.89 -1.46
C ASN A 51 23.50 -5.37 -2.34
N LYS A 52 24.75 -5.28 -1.86
CA LYS A 52 25.93 -5.80 -2.58
C LYS A 52 25.86 -7.31 -2.79
N CYS A 53 25.57 -8.10 -1.76
CA CYS A 53 25.44 -9.56 -1.90
C CYS A 53 24.32 -9.95 -2.88
N ARG A 54 23.17 -9.26 -2.81
CA ARG A 54 22.05 -9.44 -3.75
C ARG A 54 22.48 -9.15 -5.19
N ASP A 55 23.11 -8.00 -5.41
CA ASP A 55 23.44 -7.52 -6.76
C ASP A 55 24.55 -8.35 -7.42
N THR A 56 25.53 -8.82 -6.63
CA THR A 56 26.53 -9.79 -7.07
C THR A 56 25.88 -11.10 -7.51
N ARG A 57 24.98 -11.65 -6.68
CA ARG A 57 24.27 -12.89 -7.00
C ARG A 57 23.37 -12.76 -8.23
N LEU A 58 22.64 -11.66 -8.36
CA LEU A 58 21.83 -11.37 -9.53
C LEU A 58 22.68 -11.23 -10.80
N SER A 59 23.87 -10.63 -10.71
CA SER A 59 24.80 -10.52 -11.83
C SER A 59 25.30 -11.89 -12.28
N GLN A 60 25.62 -12.79 -11.35
CA GLN A 60 26.06 -14.15 -11.66
C GLN A 60 24.94 -14.99 -12.27
N ILE A 61 23.70 -14.89 -11.76
CA ILE A 61 22.54 -15.59 -12.32
C ILE A 61 22.23 -15.11 -13.74
N LYS A 62 22.34 -13.80 -14.01
CA LYS A 62 22.14 -13.21 -15.34
C LYS A 62 23.22 -13.64 -16.34
N ALA A 63 24.39 -14.05 -15.88
CA ALA A 63 25.48 -14.55 -16.73
C ALA A 63 25.31 -16.02 -17.12
N CYS A 64 24.43 -16.78 -16.45
CA CYS A 64 24.10 -18.15 -16.81
C CYS A 64 23.18 -18.20 -18.02
N GLN A 65 23.43 -19.12 -18.96
CA GLN A 65 22.62 -19.28 -20.17
C GLN A 65 21.31 -20.02 -19.91
N ASP A 66 21.28 -20.90 -18.91
CA ASP A 66 20.11 -21.67 -18.56
C ASP A 66 20.05 -22.02 -17.07
N MET A 67 18.93 -22.60 -16.66
CA MET A 67 18.71 -23.03 -15.28
C MET A 67 19.66 -24.15 -14.84
N LYS A 68 20.22 -24.93 -15.76
CA LYS A 68 21.16 -26.01 -15.44
C LYS A 68 22.50 -25.41 -14.98
N GLU A 69 22.96 -24.34 -15.62
CA GLU A 69 24.13 -23.55 -15.20
C GLU A 69 23.88 -22.79 -13.89
N VAL A 70 22.69 -22.19 -13.73
CA VAL A 70 22.31 -21.57 -12.45
C VAL A 70 22.38 -22.58 -11.33
N TYR A 71 21.80 -23.76 -11.51
CA TYR A 71 21.81 -24.80 -10.49
C TYR A 71 23.15 -25.53 -10.34
N ALA A 72 24.07 -25.40 -11.30
CA ALA A 72 25.44 -25.87 -11.14
C ALA A 72 26.25 -24.89 -10.27
N SER A 73 26.04 -23.60 -10.49
CA SER A 73 26.68 -22.50 -9.74
C SER A 73 26.07 -22.30 -8.36
N TRP A 74 24.75 -22.55 -8.23
CA TRP A 74 23.95 -22.41 -7.02
C TRP A 74 23.17 -23.72 -6.73
N PRO A 75 23.84 -24.81 -6.32
CA PRO A 75 23.21 -26.13 -6.16
C PRO A 75 22.08 -26.19 -5.15
N HIS A 76 22.09 -25.29 -4.16
CA HIS A 76 21.04 -25.20 -3.15
C HIS A 76 19.70 -24.70 -3.72
N TYR A 77 19.70 -24.03 -4.89
CA TYR A 77 18.46 -23.66 -5.59
C TYR A 77 17.69 -24.86 -6.15
N LYS A 78 18.33 -26.05 -6.24
CA LYS A 78 17.65 -27.32 -6.59
C LYS A 78 16.80 -27.88 -5.45
N GLN A 79 17.02 -27.44 -4.21
CA GLN A 79 16.26 -27.91 -3.07
C GLN A 79 14.96 -27.11 -2.99
N SER A 80 13.87 -27.69 -2.48
CA SER A 80 12.63 -26.94 -2.16
C SER A 80 12.86 -25.81 -1.14
N TYR A 81 14.00 -25.87 -0.43
CA TYR A 81 14.56 -24.84 0.42
C TYR A 81 15.42 -23.79 -0.33
N GLY A 82 15.48 -23.84 -1.66
CA GLY A 82 16.29 -22.93 -2.50
C GLY A 82 15.68 -21.56 -2.74
N TYR A 83 14.34 -21.45 -2.69
CA TYR A 83 13.59 -20.18 -2.67
C TYR A 83 13.56 -19.53 -1.28
N LYS A 84 14.03 -20.29 -0.30
CA LYS A 84 14.14 -19.95 1.10
C LYS A 84 15.52 -19.29 1.24
N LEU A 85 15.58 -17.97 1.06
CA LEU A 85 16.77 -17.17 1.37
C LEU A 85 17.44 -17.69 2.67
N ILE A 86 18.68 -18.16 2.56
CA ILE A 86 19.73 -18.02 3.58
C ILE A 86 19.46 -18.72 4.95
N TYR A 87 18.84 -19.90 4.97
CA TYR A 87 18.45 -20.56 6.24
C TYR A 87 19.58 -20.89 7.23
N LYS A 88 20.84 -21.01 6.79
CA LYS A 88 21.97 -21.33 7.67
C LYS A 88 22.76 -20.11 8.17
N GLU A 89 22.54 -18.93 7.59
CA GLU A 89 23.19 -17.68 8.02
C GLU A 89 22.26 -16.85 8.92
N PHE A 90 20.96 -17.15 8.92
CA PHE A 90 19.94 -16.48 9.74
C PHE A 90 20.01 -16.78 11.24
N ASP A 91 20.59 -17.91 11.65
CA ASP A 91 20.69 -18.27 13.09
C ASP A 91 21.63 -17.32 13.85
N THR A 92 22.72 -16.88 13.20
CA THR A 92 23.59 -15.79 13.70
C THR A 92 22.99 -14.39 13.53
N PHE A 93 21.98 -14.25 12.69
CA PHE A 93 21.33 -12.99 12.32
C PHE A 93 20.26 -12.59 13.34
N PHE A 94 19.65 -13.55 14.03
CA PHE A 94 18.61 -13.32 15.04
C PHE A 94 19.08 -12.44 16.20
N GLU A 95 20.24 -12.75 16.78
CA GLU A 95 20.80 -12.01 17.92
C GLU A 95 21.15 -10.56 17.56
N LYS A 96 21.55 -10.32 16.31
CA LYS A 96 21.94 -8.99 15.82
C LYS A 96 20.73 -8.13 15.41
N LEU A 97 19.63 -8.77 15.00
CA LEU A 97 18.38 -8.10 14.63
C LEU A 97 17.46 -7.81 15.82
N LEU A 98 17.64 -8.48 16.96
CA LEU A 98 16.79 -8.32 18.14
C LEU A 98 16.61 -6.85 18.57
N PRO A 99 17.67 -6.01 18.65
CA PRO A 99 17.52 -4.60 19.03
C PRO A 99 16.83 -3.77 17.94
N VAL A 100 17.05 -4.12 16.66
CA VAL A 100 16.51 -3.40 15.50
C VAL A 100 15.02 -3.70 15.31
N LEU A 101 14.61 -4.96 15.50
CA LEU A 101 13.21 -5.36 15.52
C LEU A 101 12.48 -4.70 16.70
N GLN A 102 13.10 -4.58 17.87
CA GLN A 102 12.53 -3.83 19.01
C GLN A 102 12.34 -2.33 18.71
N GLU A 103 13.22 -1.72 17.93
CA GLU A 103 13.13 -0.29 17.57
C GLU A 103 12.19 -0.02 16.38
N LYS A 104 12.13 -0.93 15.39
CA LYS A 104 11.42 -0.73 14.11
C LYS A 104 10.06 -1.41 14.04
N ILE A 105 9.79 -2.43 14.86
CA ILE A 105 8.45 -2.99 14.96
C ILE A 105 7.61 -2.04 15.82
N ILE A 106 6.72 -1.33 15.16
CA ILE A 106 5.79 -0.38 15.78
C ILE A 106 4.40 -0.99 15.93
N ASP A 107 4.08 -2.07 15.20
CA ASP A 107 2.78 -2.71 15.25
C ASP A 107 2.69 -3.77 16.36
N LEU A 108 1.60 -3.70 17.12
CA LEU A 108 1.42 -4.46 18.36
C LEU A 108 1.42 -5.99 18.13
N GLU A 109 0.96 -6.46 16.97
CA GLU A 109 0.89 -7.88 16.64
C GLU A 109 2.27 -8.44 16.28
N SER A 110 3.08 -7.69 15.54
CA SER A 110 4.47 -8.07 15.29
C SER A 110 5.32 -7.92 16.55
N ILE A 111 5.02 -6.98 17.46
CA ILE A 111 5.67 -6.90 18.80
C ILE A 111 5.30 -8.15 19.61
N LYS A 112 4.02 -8.57 19.63
CA LYS A 112 3.59 -9.79 20.32
C LYS A 112 4.23 -11.03 19.71
N LEU A 113 4.24 -11.15 18.39
CA LEU A 113 4.87 -12.25 17.67
C LEU A 113 6.38 -12.29 17.95
N PHE A 114 7.06 -11.15 17.88
CA PHE A 114 8.47 -11.01 18.20
C PHE A 114 8.77 -11.38 19.66
N THR A 115 7.96 -10.90 20.60
CA THR A 115 8.07 -11.24 22.04
C THR A 115 7.83 -12.73 22.28
N GLN A 116 6.88 -13.34 21.59
CA GLN A 116 6.62 -14.78 21.66
C GLN A 116 7.76 -15.60 21.05
N LEU A 117 8.33 -15.16 19.91
CA LEU A 117 9.49 -15.79 19.29
C LEU A 117 10.73 -15.72 20.19
N ASP A 118 10.91 -14.62 20.91
CA ASP A 118 12.02 -14.44 21.86
C ASP A 118 11.83 -15.25 23.15
N VAL A 119 10.64 -15.19 23.76
CA VAL A 119 10.29 -15.94 24.98
C VAL A 119 10.30 -17.46 24.75
N GLN A 120 9.84 -17.93 23.59
CA GLN A 120 9.78 -19.36 23.24
C GLN A 120 10.98 -19.83 22.41
N ARG A 121 12.04 -19.01 22.30
CA ARG A 121 13.21 -19.28 21.45
C ARG A 121 13.75 -20.71 21.60
N ASN A 122 13.90 -21.18 22.83
CA ASN A 122 14.47 -22.50 23.12
C ASN A 122 13.48 -23.67 23.00
N SER A 123 12.18 -23.40 22.95
CA SER A 123 11.12 -24.41 22.81
C SER A 123 10.59 -24.56 21.38
N LEU A 124 10.85 -23.57 20.52
CA LEU A 124 10.48 -23.61 19.10
C LEU A 124 11.47 -24.46 18.30
N THR A 125 10.98 -25.10 17.24
CA THR A 125 11.85 -25.72 16.25
C THR A 125 12.58 -24.63 15.45
N GLU A 126 13.74 -24.98 14.88
CA GLU A 126 14.52 -24.06 14.03
C GLU A 126 13.67 -23.49 12.88
N ASP A 127 12.84 -24.32 12.25
CA ASP A 127 11.89 -23.89 11.22
C ASP A 127 10.82 -22.90 11.74
N GLY A 128 10.33 -23.10 12.97
CA GLY A 128 9.34 -22.22 13.60
C GLY A 128 9.89 -20.83 13.91
N ARG A 129 11.14 -20.76 14.39
CA ARG A 129 11.85 -19.49 14.59
C ARG A 129 12.09 -18.76 13.27
N ASN A 130 12.57 -19.48 12.26
CA ASN A 130 12.88 -18.92 10.95
C ASN A 130 11.64 -18.41 10.21
N ALA A 131 10.49 -19.09 10.34
CA ALA A 131 9.23 -18.64 9.77
C ALA A 131 8.74 -17.33 10.41
N GLY A 132 8.83 -17.22 11.74
CA GLY A 132 8.50 -16.00 12.46
C GLY A 132 9.38 -14.80 12.08
N LEU A 133 10.67 -15.03 11.84
CA LEU A 133 11.59 -14.00 11.37
C LEU A 133 11.32 -13.56 9.93
N LEU A 134 11.06 -14.51 9.03
CA LEU A 134 10.73 -14.23 7.64
C LEU A 134 9.46 -13.37 7.52
N TYR A 135 8.53 -13.55 8.45
CA TYR A 135 7.32 -12.73 8.57
C TYR A 135 7.62 -11.28 8.97
N LEU A 136 8.64 -11.05 9.80
CA LEU A 136 9.03 -9.73 10.29
C LEU A 136 10.02 -9.00 9.37
N LEU A 137 10.71 -9.73 8.48
CA LEU A 137 11.72 -9.20 7.55
C LEU A 137 11.23 -8.07 6.60
N PRO A 138 10.00 -8.12 6.05
CA PRO A 138 9.46 -7.03 5.22
C PRO A 138 9.30 -5.70 5.95
N ILE A 139 9.25 -5.70 7.29
CA ILE A 139 9.14 -4.50 8.13
C ILE A 139 10.46 -3.71 8.10
N ILE A 140 11.60 -4.39 7.91
CA ILE A 140 12.94 -3.81 7.89
C ILE A 140 13.46 -3.62 6.46
N LEU A 141 13.08 -4.50 5.53
CA LEU A 141 13.50 -4.48 4.13
C LEU A 141 12.28 -4.37 3.19
N PRO A 142 11.58 -3.22 3.15
CA PRO A 142 10.47 -3.04 2.23
C PRO A 142 10.99 -3.15 0.79
N PRO A 143 10.36 -3.95 -0.09
CA PRO A 143 10.84 -4.12 -1.46
C PRO A 143 10.76 -2.79 -2.22
N THR A 144 11.92 -2.24 -2.58
CA THR A 144 12.04 -1.00 -3.35
C THR A 144 11.57 -1.21 -4.79
N THR A 145 10.50 -0.53 -5.19
CA THR A 145 9.94 -0.56 -6.54
C THR A 145 10.70 0.37 -7.48
N ARG A 146 11.51 -0.17 -8.41
CA ARG A 146 11.87 0.53 -9.67
C ARG A 146 11.93 -0.44 -10.86
N SER A 147 10.88 -0.36 -11.69
CA SER A 147 10.77 -0.59 -13.15
C SER A 147 11.25 -1.91 -13.79
N VAL A 148 10.34 -2.61 -14.49
CA VAL A 148 10.62 -3.69 -15.46
C VAL A 148 10.17 -3.24 -16.86
N VAL A 149 11.01 -3.42 -17.89
CA VAL A 149 10.66 -3.19 -19.31
C VAL A 149 10.75 -4.49 -20.12
N LYS A 150 9.70 -4.68 -20.96
CA LYS A 150 9.40 -5.59 -22.08
C LYS A 150 10.14 -6.92 -22.25
N VAL A 151 9.34 -7.99 -22.27
CA VAL A 151 9.66 -9.39 -22.61
C VAL A 151 9.20 -9.71 -24.03
N SER A 152 9.95 -10.57 -24.75
CA SER A 152 9.43 -11.27 -25.93
C SER A 152 9.40 -12.79 -25.74
N ASN A 153 8.29 -13.36 -26.19
CA ASN A 153 8.02 -14.76 -26.58
C ASN A 153 7.42 -15.70 -25.52
N ALA A 154 6.07 -15.63 -25.48
CA ALA A 154 5.10 -16.73 -25.38
C ALA A 154 5.73 -18.13 -25.41
N VAL A 155 5.55 -19.01 -24.43
CA VAL A 155 4.29 -19.77 -24.22
C VAL A 155 4.16 -20.27 -22.75
N SER A 156 5.06 -19.89 -21.83
CA SER A 156 5.00 -20.32 -20.42
C SER A 156 4.23 -19.37 -19.47
N PHE A 157 3.60 -18.31 -20.02
CA PHE A 157 3.05 -17.19 -19.25
C PHE A 157 1.62 -17.40 -18.71
N LEU A 158 0.92 -18.46 -19.14
CA LEU A 158 -0.51 -18.63 -18.83
C LEU A 158 -0.80 -19.17 -17.42
N ILE A 159 0.16 -19.81 -16.75
CA ILE A 159 -0.05 -20.40 -15.41
C ILE A 159 0.59 -19.56 -14.30
N PHE A 160 1.62 -18.76 -14.60
CA PHE A 160 2.27 -17.89 -13.61
C PHE A 160 1.62 -16.50 -13.48
N CYS A 161 0.88 -16.03 -14.50
CA CYS A 161 0.13 -14.78 -14.43
C CYS A 161 -1.17 -14.84 -13.61
N VAL A 162 -1.57 -16.01 -13.14
CA VAL A 162 -2.77 -16.15 -12.30
C VAL A 162 -2.42 -16.04 -10.81
N LEU A 163 -1.15 -16.15 -10.41
CA LEU A 163 -0.76 -16.25 -9.00
C LEU A 163 0.14 -15.12 -8.48
N VAL A 164 0.39 -14.08 -9.28
CA VAL A 164 1.03 -12.83 -8.82
C VAL A 164 0.19 -11.61 -9.23
N LYS A 165 -1.12 -11.70 -9.03
CA LYS A 165 -1.87 -10.50 -8.63
C LYS A 165 -1.71 -10.42 -7.11
N ASN A 166 -0.82 -9.58 -6.63
CA ASN A 166 -1.07 -8.96 -5.33
C ASN A 166 -2.45 -8.33 -5.48
N SER A 167 -3.50 -8.95 -4.93
CA SER A 167 -4.81 -8.31 -4.89
C SER A 167 -4.73 -7.27 -3.79
N ASP A 168 -4.03 -6.18 -4.09
CA ASP A 168 -4.09 -4.98 -3.30
C ASP A 168 -5.44 -4.32 -3.64
N GLY A 169 -6.47 -4.91 -3.06
CA GLY A 169 -7.84 -4.83 -3.53
C GLY A 169 -8.66 -3.77 -2.82
N HIS A 170 -9.09 -2.78 -3.59
CA HIS A 170 -9.28 -1.40 -3.14
C HIS A 170 -10.37 -0.71 -3.99
N GLY A 171 -11.01 0.37 -3.53
CA GLY A 171 -12.13 0.99 -4.26
C GLY A 171 -12.06 2.51 -4.29
N MET A 172 -12.63 3.11 -5.34
CA MET A 172 -12.64 4.57 -5.54
C MET A 172 -13.88 5.03 -6.30
N MET A 173 -14.36 6.23 -5.98
CA MET A 173 -15.42 6.92 -6.73
C MET A 173 -14.81 7.67 -7.92
N LEU A 174 -15.22 7.33 -9.14
CA LEU A 174 -14.67 7.86 -10.40
C LEU A 174 -15.58 8.87 -11.11
N ASP A 175 -16.88 8.86 -10.82
CA ASP A 175 -17.83 9.85 -11.32
C ASP A 175 -18.84 10.19 -10.22
N PRO A 176 -18.92 11.44 -9.71
CA PRO A 176 -17.92 12.48 -9.94
C PRO A 176 -16.52 12.02 -9.45
N PRO A 177 -15.42 12.41 -10.13
CA PRO A 177 -14.08 12.00 -9.74
C PRO A 177 -13.72 12.44 -8.32
N ASN A 178 -13.27 11.50 -7.48
CA ASN A 178 -12.74 11.86 -6.17
C ASN A 178 -11.38 12.56 -6.27
N ARG A 179 -11.04 13.30 -5.21
CA ARG A 179 -9.79 14.07 -5.05
C ARG A 179 -8.53 13.30 -5.44
N SER A 180 -8.37 12.06 -4.95
CA SER A 180 -7.21 11.21 -5.27
C SER A 180 -7.24 10.65 -6.69
N SER A 181 -8.39 10.60 -7.37
CA SER A 181 -8.53 10.08 -8.73
C SER A 181 -8.53 11.16 -9.82
N LEU A 182 -8.47 12.45 -9.47
CA LEU A 182 -8.47 13.57 -10.42
C LEU A 182 -7.41 13.42 -11.52
N TRP A 183 -6.22 12.95 -11.17
CA TRP A 183 -5.10 12.76 -12.10
C TRP A 183 -5.41 11.79 -13.25
N ARG A 184 -6.38 10.87 -13.07
CA ARG A 184 -6.82 9.94 -14.11
C ARG A 184 -7.56 10.65 -15.25
N PHE A 185 -8.14 11.80 -14.97
CA PHE A 185 -8.92 12.60 -15.91
C PHE A 185 -8.11 13.80 -16.43
N ASN A 186 -7.19 14.31 -15.63
CA ASN A 186 -6.27 15.37 -16.02
C ASN A 186 -4.91 15.22 -15.31
N ASN A 187 -3.86 14.99 -16.08
CA ASN A 187 -2.51 14.72 -15.57
C ASN A 187 -1.80 15.93 -14.93
N SER A 188 -2.41 17.13 -14.95
CA SER A 188 -1.88 18.28 -14.22
C SER A 188 -2.12 18.20 -12.71
N PHE A 189 -3.04 17.34 -12.25
CA PHE A 189 -3.31 17.14 -10.84
C PHE A 189 -2.28 16.21 -10.17
N PRO A 190 -2.03 16.35 -8.85
CA PRO A 190 -1.14 15.46 -8.12
C PRO A 190 -1.53 13.99 -8.28
N ILE A 191 -0.56 13.16 -8.65
CA ILE A 191 -0.80 11.75 -8.94
C ILE A 191 -0.83 10.95 -7.63
N ASN A 192 -1.92 10.21 -7.42
CA ASN A 192 -2.01 9.15 -6.42
C ASN A 192 -2.21 7.81 -7.11
N TYR A 193 -1.15 7.00 -7.24
CA TYR A 193 -1.25 5.66 -7.83
C TYR A 193 -2.07 4.67 -6.97
N ASN A 194 -2.27 5.03 -5.70
CA ASN A 194 -3.02 4.29 -4.69
C ASN A 194 -4.34 4.99 -4.37
N ASP A 195 -4.96 5.64 -5.34
CA ASP A 195 -6.22 6.39 -5.19
C ASP A 195 -7.44 5.51 -4.88
N ASN A 196 -7.28 4.19 -5.02
CA ASN A 196 -8.21 3.19 -4.54
C ASN A 196 -8.00 2.84 -3.04
N GLN A 197 -6.97 3.38 -2.39
CA GLN A 197 -6.51 3.06 -1.03
C GLN A 197 -6.91 4.06 0.06
N ASN A 198 -8.03 4.74 -0.11
CA ASN A 198 -8.59 5.59 0.93
C ASN A 198 -9.38 4.76 1.97
N PHE A 199 -8.69 3.78 2.55
CA PHE A 199 -9.16 2.71 3.45
C PHE A 199 -8.92 2.95 4.95
N CYS A 200 -8.90 4.23 5.37
CA CYS A 200 -8.71 4.64 6.77
C CYS A 200 -7.37 4.22 7.40
N GLY A 201 -6.33 4.00 6.57
CA GLY A 201 -5.04 3.44 7.00
C GLY A 201 -5.02 1.92 7.13
N GLY A 202 -6.10 1.23 6.75
CA GLY A 202 -6.27 -0.21 6.84
C GLY A 202 -7.00 -0.66 8.10
N PHE A 203 -7.61 -1.85 8.05
CA PHE A 203 -8.46 -2.40 9.12
C PHE A 203 -7.84 -2.32 10.52
N GLY A 204 -6.59 -2.79 10.68
CA GLY A 204 -5.93 -2.84 11.99
C GLY A 204 -5.66 -1.44 12.57
N VAL A 205 -5.25 -0.50 11.73
CA VAL A 205 -5.01 0.90 12.12
C VAL A 205 -6.32 1.57 12.53
N GLN A 206 -7.37 1.43 11.71
CA GLN A 206 -8.68 2.00 12.01
C GLN A 206 -9.23 1.47 13.35
N TRP A 207 -9.30 0.16 13.53
CA TRP A 207 -10.04 -0.44 14.65
C TRP A 207 -9.21 -0.62 15.92
N TYR A 208 -7.93 -0.99 15.81
CA TYR A 208 -7.10 -1.27 16.99
C TYR A 208 -6.32 -0.05 17.48
N VAL A 209 -5.91 0.85 16.59
CA VAL A 209 -5.16 2.07 16.96
C VAL A 209 -6.10 3.26 17.16
N HIS A 210 -7.06 3.43 16.25
CA HIS A 210 -7.94 4.59 16.23
C HIS A 210 -9.39 4.30 16.65
N ASN A 211 -9.64 3.12 17.23
CA ASN A 211 -10.91 2.76 17.85
C ASN A 211 -12.11 2.96 16.91
N GLY A 212 -11.95 2.55 15.64
CA GLY A 212 -12.93 2.63 14.56
C GLY A 212 -12.94 3.94 13.78
N LYS A 213 -12.17 4.95 14.21
CA LYS A 213 -12.18 6.28 13.58
C LYS A 213 -11.42 6.27 12.25
N CYS A 214 -11.89 7.09 11.32
CA CYS A 214 -11.35 7.25 9.98
C CYS A 214 -11.25 8.75 9.65
N GLY A 215 -10.31 9.14 8.79
CA GLY A 215 -10.29 10.48 8.20
C GLY A 215 -11.58 10.77 7.43
N ALA A 216 -11.94 12.05 7.27
CA ALA A 216 -13.22 12.42 6.66
C ALA A 216 -13.35 11.88 5.24
N CYS A 217 -12.22 11.81 4.54
CA CYS A 217 -12.10 11.38 3.14
C CYS A 217 -11.27 10.11 2.95
N GLY A 218 -11.13 9.28 4.00
CA GLY A 218 -10.59 7.92 3.91
C GLY A 218 -9.09 7.80 4.17
N ASP A 219 -8.43 8.89 4.54
CA ASP A 219 -7.08 8.87 5.09
C ASP A 219 -7.02 8.21 6.48
N ASN A 220 -5.82 7.88 6.93
CA ASN A 220 -5.59 7.42 8.29
C ASN A 220 -5.99 8.50 9.31
N TYR A 221 -6.79 8.14 10.32
CA TYR A 221 -7.21 9.08 11.36
C TYR A 221 -6.05 9.69 12.15
N GLY A 222 -4.91 8.99 12.28
CA GLY A 222 -3.73 9.50 12.98
C GLY A 222 -2.94 10.58 12.23
N ASP A 223 -3.20 10.77 10.93
CA ASP A 223 -2.46 11.72 10.11
C ASP A 223 -2.79 13.18 10.51
N SER A 224 -1.82 14.07 10.28
CA SER A 224 -1.99 15.50 10.52
C SER A 224 -3.11 16.08 9.67
N VAL A 225 -3.90 16.97 10.26
CA VAL A 225 -4.98 17.69 9.58
C VAL A 225 -4.44 19.00 8.97
N PRO A 226 -4.76 19.34 7.70
CA PRO A 226 -5.59 18.60 6.76
C PRO A 226 -4.90 17.32 6.27
N ARG A 227 -5.63 16.20 6.27
CA ARG A 227 -5.13 14.95 5.69
C ARG A 227 -5.08 15.06 4.17
N MET A 228 -4.38 14.13 3.52
CA MET A 228 -4.09 14.23 2.09
C MET A 228 -5.34 14.38 1.21
N ASN A 229 -6.42 13.66 1.52
CA ASN A 229 -7.68 13.72 0.78
C ASN A 229 -8.70 14.70 1.36
N GLU A 230 -8.41 15.39 2.47
CA GLU A 230 -9.30 16.40 3.05
C GLU A 230 -9.16 17.74 2.34
N ASN A 231 -10.15 18.63 2.43
CA ASN A 231 -10.04 19.97 1.83
C ASN A 231 -8.79 20.68 2.38
N THR A 232 -8.05 21.37 1.52
CA THR A 232 -6.73 21.96 1.76
C THR A 232 -5.56 20.97 1.91
N GLY A 233 -5.82 19.67 1.81
CA GLY A 233 -4.78 18.63 1.66
C GLY A 233 -4.17 18.60 0.26
N ILE A 234 -3.15 17.75 0.06
CA ILE A 234 -2.45 17.64 -1.24
C ILE A 234 -3.37 17.27 -2.41
N TYR A 235 -4.43 16.49 -2.16
CA TYR A 235 -5.44 16.14 -3.16
C TYR A 235 -6.73 16.98 -3.00
N GLY A 236 -6.95 17.63 -1.86
CA GLY A 236 -8.08 18.51 -1.60
C GLY A 236 -7.89 19.93 -2.13
N LEU A 237 -7.80 20.05 -3.45
CA LEU A 237 -7.49 21.31 -4.16
C LEU A 237 -8.67 22.29 -4.25
N GLY A 238 -9.86 21.90 -3.79
CA GLY A 238 -11.09 22.68 -3.93
C GLY A 238 -11.57 22.81 -5.39
N TYR A 239 -11.15 21.91 -6.26
CA TYR A 239 -11.54 21.92 -7.67
C TYR A 239 -12.92 21.29 -7.86
N ILE A 240 -13.92 22.10 -8.25
CA ILE A 240 -15.28 21.63 -8.50
C ILE A 240 -15.31 20.72 -9.74
N VAL A 241 -15.52 19.41 -9.53
CA VAL A 241 -15.52 18.42 -10.61
C VAL A 241 -16.84 18.30 -11.35
N ALA A 242 -17.94 18.70 -10.71
CA ALA A 242 -19.27 18.67 -11.28
C ALA A 242 -20.20 19.67 -10.61
N ALA A 243 -21.21 20.14 -11.34
CA ALA A 243 -22.27 21.00 -10.82
C ALA A 243 -23.63 20.39 -11.17
N TYR A 244 -24.54 20.36 -10.21
CA TYR A 244 -25.85 19.72 -10.34
C TYR A 244 -26.98 20.65 -9.89
N PRO A 245 -28.18 20.59 -10.50
CA PRO A 245 -29.34 21.28 -9.95
C PRO A 245 -29.72 20.73 -8.57
N ALA A 246 -30.22 21.59 -7.67
CA ALA A 246 -30.87 21.14 -6.44
C ALA A 246 -32.00 20.13 -6.75
N GLY A 247 -32.13 19.11 -5.90
CA GLY A 247 -33.14 18.05 -6.08
C GLY A 247 -32.87 17.08 -7.25
N SER A 248 -31.76 17.21 -7.97
CA SER A 248 -31.47 16.31 -9.08
C SER A 248 -30.95 14.93 -8.61
N ALA A 249 -31.15 13.94 -9.46
CA ALA A 249 -30.63 12.59 -9.29
C ALA A 249 -29.24 12.49 -9.96
N VAL A 250 -28.21 12.25 -9.15
CA VAL A 250 -26.81 12.18 -9.58
C VAL A 250 -26.40 10.74 -9.79
N LYS A 251 -25.94 10.39 -10.99
CA LYS A 251 -25.35 9.09 -11.24
C LYS A 251 -23.92 9.07 -10.71
N VAL A 252 -23.64 8.13 -9.83
CA VAL A 252 -22.32 7.93 -9.22
C VAL A 252 -21.71 6.64 -9.75
N HIS A 253 -20.44 6.68 -10.18
CA HIS A 253 -19.65 5.51 -10.59
C HIS A 253 -18.59 5.21 -9.55
N VAL A 254 -18.65 4.02 -8.96
CA VAL A 254 -17.62 3.45 -8.10
C VAL A 254 -16.94 2.30 -8.82
N ARG A 255 -15.61 2.28 -8.78
CA ARG A 255 -14.80 1.15 -9.24
C ARG A 255 -14.17 0.43 -8.07
N LEU A 256 -14.47 -0.85 -7.94
CA LEU A 256 -13.79 -1.79 -7.05
C LEU A 256 -12.71 -2.55 -7.83
N THR A 257 -11.49 -2.50 -7.33
CA THR A 257 -10.37 -3.33 -7.80
C THR A 257 -10.29 -4.66 -7.06
N ALA A 258 -10.84 -4.73 -5.85
CA ALA A 258 -11.37 -5.95 -5.26
C ALA A 258 -12.69 -5.69 -4.55
N ASN A 259 -13.54 -6.72 -4.57
CA ASN A 259 -14.85 -6.68 -3.98
C ASN A 259 -14.84 -7.40 -2.62
N HIS A 260 -15.09 -6.63 -1.56
CA HIS A 260 -15.10 -7.12 -0.18
C HIS A 260 -16.53 -7.25 0.37
N LYS A 261 -17.56 -7.30 -0.50
CA LYS A 261 -19.00 -7.31 -0.16
C LYS A 261 -19.36 -6.14 0.76
N GLY A 262 -20.50 -6.15 1.44
CA GLY A 262 -20.89 -5.08 2.36
C GLY A 262 -21.78 -4.05 1.67
N SER A 263 -21.62 -2.77 2.02
CA SER A 263 -22.55 -1.74 1.55
C SER A 263 -21.89 -0.39 1.24
N PHE A 264 -22.43 0.29 0.24
CA PHE A 264 -22.12 1.69 -0.03
C PHE A 264 -23.19 2.60 0.56
N SER A 265 -22.77 3.73 1.12
CA SER A 265 -23.62 4.89 1.37
C SER A 265 -22.97 6.15 0.81
N TYR A 266 -23.77 7.21 0.69
CA TYR A 266 -23.35 8.49 0.17
C TYR A 266 -23.77 9.59 1.12
N SER A 267 -22.90 10.56 1.34
CA SER A 267 -23.18 11.68 2.21
C SER A 267 -22.67 12.99 1.62
N LEU A 268 -23.27 14.10 2.03
CA LEU A 268 -22.99 15.43 1.52
C LEU A 268 -22.60 16.37 2.67
N CYS A 269 -21.57 17.17 2.46
CA CYS A 269 -21.13 18.22 3.38
C CYS A 269 -21.05 19.56 2.63
N GLU A 270 -21.55 20.64 3.23
CA GLU A 270 -21.31 22.00 2.76
C GLU A 270 -20.01 22.56 3.35
N LEU A 271 -19.08 23.00 2.51
CA LEU A 271 -17.88 23.69 2.97
C LEU A 271 -18.15 25.17 3.18
N ASN A 272 -18.62 25.51 4.39
CA ASN A 272 -18.85 26.90 4.79
C ASN A 272 -17.56 27.74 4.85
N ASP A 273 -16.41 27.10 5.08
CA ASP A 273 -15.09 27.73 5.08
C ASP A 273 -14.15 26.92 4.20
N ILE A 274 -13.97 27.39 2.96
CA ILE A 274 -13.13 26.72 1.95
C ILE A 274 -11.64 26.67 2.33
N THR A 275 -11.22 27.41 3.36
CA THR A 275 -9.84 27.43 3.85
C THR A 275 -9.57 26.37 4.92
N LYS A 276 -10.57 25.54 5.25
CA LYS A 276 -10.49 24.51 6.28
C LYS A 276 -10.91 23.13 5.76
N PRO A 277 -10.35 22.05 6.31
CA PRO A 277 -10.81 20.71 6.03
C PRO A 277 -12.25 20.49 6.51
N GLU A 278 -13.01 19.70 5.76
CA GLU A 278 -14.29 19.16 6.25
C GLU A 278 -14.08 18.24 7.46
N ASN A 279 -15.14 18.05 8.24
CA ASN A 279 -15.16 17.11 9.36
C ASN A 279 -16.35 16.15 9.24
N ASP A 280 -16.27 15.01 9.93
CA ASP A 280 -17.31 13.97 9.87
C ASP A 280 -18.71 14.47 10.26
N SER A 281 -18.82 15.48 11.14
CA SER A 281 -20.12 15.98 11.61
C SER A 281 -20.89 16.82 10.57
N CYS A 282 -20.17 17.32 9.56
CA CYS A 282 -20.75 18.07 8.45
C CYS A 282 -21.57 17.18 7.51
N PHE A 283 -21.14 15.92 7.34
CA PHE A 283 -21.74 15.00 6.39
C PHE A 283 -23.15 14.58 6.80
N LYS A 284 -24.10 14.74 5.88
CA LYS A 284 -25.48 14.25 5.97
C LYS A 284 -25.69 13.15 4.94
N GLU A 285 -26.23 12.02 5.36
CA GLU A 285 -26.50 10.89 4.46
C GLU A 285 -27.52 11.29 3.39
N LEU A 286 -27.33 10.77 2.18
CA LEU A 286 -28.21 10.93 1.02
C LEU A 286 -28.90 9.61 0.71
N SER A 287 -30.13 9.70 0.23
CA SER A 287 -30.86 8.53 -0.25
C SER A 287 -30.44 8.16 -1.66
N LEU A 288 -30.46 6.86 -1.95
CA LEU A 288 -30.42 6.33 -3.30
C LEU A 288 -31.79 6.43 -3.95
N GLN A 289 -31.80 6.42 -5.28
CA GLN A 289 -33.03 6.30 -6.05
C GLN A 289 -33.78 5.02 -5.63
N GLY A 290 -35.04 5.16 -5.22
CA GLY A 290 -35.83 4.10 -4.60
C GLY A 290 -35.92 4.18 -3.07
N GLY A 291 -35.24 5.16 -2.44
CA GLY A 291 -35.41 5.52 -1.03
C GLY A 291 -34.52 4.77 -0.04
N SER A 292 -33.69 3.83 -0.49
CA SER A 292 -32.70 3.16 0.37
C SER A 292 -31.53 4.09 0.69
N GLU A 293 -31.00 4.04 1.91
CA GLU A 293 -29.74 4.72 2.27
C GLU A 293 -28.49 3.94 1.84
N TYR A 294 -28.66 2.63 1.59
CA TYR A 294 -27.54 1.73 1.31
C TYR A 294 -27.72 0.98 0.00
N TYR A 295 -26.63 0.86 -0.74
CA TYR A 295 -26.50 -0.11 -1.82
C TYR A 295 -25.77 -1.34 -1.29
N GLN A 296 -26.35 -2.53 -1.47
CA GLN A 296 -25.71 -3.78 -1.08
C GLN A 296 -24.79 -4.27 -2.19
N VAL A 297 -23.50 -4.41 -1.88
CA VAL A 297 -22.47 -4.82 -2.83
C VAL A 297 -22.58 -6.31 -3.10
N ASN A 298 -22.90 -6.67 -4.34
CA ASN A 298 -22.97 -8.06 -4.79
C ASN A 298 -21.55 -8.59 -5.07
N PRO A 299 -21.28 -9.89 -4.89
CA PRO A 299 -19.95 -10.46 -5.13
C PRO A 299 -19.38 -10.30 -6.55
N ARG A 300 -20.21 -9.90 -7.52
CA ARG A 300 -19.81 -9.68 -8.92
C ARG A 300 -19.66 -8.21 -9.29
N ASP A 301 -19.85 -7.32 -8.33
CA ASP A 301 -19.76 -5.88 -8.58
C ASP A 301 -18.29 -5.45 -8.67
N TYR A 302 -17.93 -4.78 -9.76
CA TYR A 302 -16.60 -4.19 -9.96
C TYR A 302 -16.73 -2.76 -10.47
N ASP A 303 -17.65 -2.51 -11.39
CA ASP A 303 -18.10 -1.17 -11.74
C ASP A 303 -19.56 -1.03 -11.29
N VAL A 304 -19.78 -0.19 -10.28
CA VAL A 304 -21.09 0.05 -9.68
C VAL A 304 -21.57 1.43 -10.07
N PHE A 305 -22.80 1.48 -10.58
CA PHE A 305 -23.49 2.73 -10.88
C PHE A 305 -24.69 2.88 -9.94
N ASN A 306 -24.61 3.83 -9.03
CA ASN A 306 -25.73 4.19 -8.17
C ASN A 306 -26.31 5.53 -8.61
N VAL A 307 -27.58 5.76 -8.27
CA VAL A 307 -28.22 7.05 -8.48
C VAL A 307 -28.52 7.62 -7.10
N VAL A 308 -27.91 8.75 -6.77
CA VAL A 308 -27.98 9.43 -5.48
C VAL A 308 -28.89 10.64 -5.62
N GLN A 309 -29.85 10.78 -4.71
CA GLN A 309 -30.81 11.87 -4.72
C GLN A 309 -30.25 13.07 -3.94
N LEU A 310 -30.03 14.21 -4.61
CA LEU A 310 -29.66 15.45 -3.93
C LEU A 310 -30.89 16.09 -3.26
N PRO A 311 -30.71 16.89 -2.20
CA PRO A 311 -31.83 17.56 -1.52
C PRO A 311 -32.45 18.65 -2.39
N GLU A 312 -33.78 18.77 -2.39
CA GLU A 312 -34.54 19.70 -3.26
C GLU A 312 -34.31 21.18 -2.95
N ASN A 313 -34.16 21.54 -1.67
CA ASN A 313 -34.06 22.93 -1.21
C ASN A 313 -32.67 23.23 -0.64
N PHE A 314 -31.63 22.71 -1.29
CA PHE A 314 -30.26 22.84 -0.84
C PHE A 314 -29.36 23.22 -2.01
N THR A 315 -28.62 24.31 -1.85
CA THR A 315 -27.64 24.80 -2.83
C THR A 315 -26.32 25.00 -2.10
N CYS A 316 -25.21 24.84 -2.82
CA CYS A 316 -23.88 25.04 -2.28
C CYS A 316 -22.90 25.35 -3.41
N SER A 317 -22.09 26.40 -3.22
CA SER A 317 -21.02 26.74 -4.15
C SER A 317 -19.85 25.76 -4.08
N HIS A 318 -19.64 25.15 -2.90
CA HIS A 318 -18.63 24.12 -2.67
C HIS A 318 -19.16 23.10 -1.67
N CYS A 319 -19.53 21.94 -2.19
CA CYS A 319 -19.94 20.77 -1.44
C CYS A 319 -18.93 19.63 -1.59
N VAL A 320 -18.92 18.74 -0.61
CA VAL A 320 -18.17 17.49 -0.66
C VAL A 320 -19.16 16.34 -0.70
N LEU A 321 -19.22 15.64 -1.85
CA LEU A 321 -19.90 14.36 -1.97
C LEU A 321 -18.95 13.26 -1.53
N ARG A 322 -19.34 12.51 -0.50
CA ARG A 322 -18.57 11.39 0.03
C ARG A 322 -19.23 10.08 -0.27
N TRP A 323 -18.51 9.20 -0.96
CA TRP A 323 -18.79 7.77 -0.98
C TRP A 323 -18.18 7.13 0.26
N HIS A 324 -18.94 6.25 0.90
CA HIS A 324 -18.52 5.47 2.06
C HIS A 324 -18.81 4.00 1.81
N TYR A 325 -17.78 3.17 1.91
CA TYR A 325 -17.87 1.74 1.74
C TYR A 325 -17.50 1.03 3.03
N ARG A 326 -18.49 0.44 3.68
CA ARG A 326 -18.28 -0.51 4.77
C ARG A 326 -18.21 -1.91 4.16
N THR A 327 -17.07 -2.57 4.24
CA THR A 327 -16.93 -3.94 3.72
C THR A 327 -17.77 -4.94 4.52
N GLY A 328 -17.87 -6.16 4.02
CA GLY A 328 -18.70 -7.21 4.63
C GLY A 328 -18.08 -8.60 4.56
N ASN A 329 -16.75 -8.68 4.51
CA ASN A 329 -16.00 -9.94 4.37
C ASN A 329 -15.29 -10.38 5.65
N SER A 330 -15.16 -9.53 6.66
CA SER A 330 -14.58 -9.91 7.95
C SER A 330 -15.61 -10.58 8.85
N TRP A 331 -15.18 -11.57 9.62
CA TRP A 331 -16.01 -12.17 10.66
C TRP A 331 -16.01 -11.30 11.92
N GLY A 332 -17.16 -11.16 12.58
CA GLY A 332 -17.26 -10.47 13.86
C GLY A 332 -18.55 -10.78 14.60
N ASN A 333 -18.67 -10.23 15.80
CA ASN A 333 -19.86 -10.39 16.63
C ASN A 333 -20.99 -9.47 16.15
N CYS A 334 -22.15 -10.03 15.89
CA CYS A 334 -23.37 -9.34 15.56
C CYS A 334 -24.05 -8.81 16.85
N PRO A 335 -24.97 -7.83 16.74
CA PRO A 335 -25.68 -7.29 17.91
C PRO A 335 -26.50 -8.31 18.69
N ASN A 336 -26.91 -9.41 18.06
CA ASN A 336 -27.62 -10.51 18.71
C ASN A 336 -26.69 -11.45 19.51
N GLY A 337 -25.38 -11.18 19.56
CA GLY A 337 -24.38 -11.98 20.26
C GLY A 337 -23.85 -13.17 19.46
N GLU A 338 -24.37 -13.43 18.27
CA GLU A 338 -23.86 -14.46 17.36
C GLU A 338 -22.68 -13.92 16.54
N GLY A 339 -21.84 -14.81 16.05
CA GLY A 339 -20.70 -14.45 15.21
C GLY A 339 -20.95 -14.77 13.75
N ALA A 340 -20.82 -13.77 12.87
CA ALA A 340 -21.02 -13.94 11.44
C ALA A 340 -20.11 -13.04 10.59
N VAL A 341 -19.98 -13.39 9.32
CA VAL A 341 -19.31 -12.56 8.31
C VAL A 341 -20.13 -11.28 8.06
N GLY A 342 -19.46 -10.13 8.04
CA GLY A 342 -20.05 -8.79 7.86
C GLY A 342 -20.48 -8.09 9.16
N CYS A 343 -20.45 -8.82 10.28
CA CYS A 343 -20.74 -8.27 11.61
C CYS A 343 -19.51 -7.68 12.29
N GLY A 344 -19.75 -6.82 13.29
CA GLY A 344 -18.69 -6.15 14.04
C GLY A 344 -17.87 -5.17 13.20
N PRO A 345 -16.60 -4.91 13.60
CA PRO A 345 -15.63 -4.12 12.85
C PRO A 345 -15.46 -4.63 11.41
N GLN A 346 -15.48 -3.71 10.44
CA GLN A 346 -15.23 -4.01 9.02
C GLN A 346 -14.29 -2.95 8.46
N GLU A 347 -13.55 -3.30 7.41
CA GLU A 347 -12.71 -2.33 6.72
C GLU A 347 -13.61 -1.25 6.09
N THR A 348 -13.10 -0.03 6.07
CA THR A 348 -13.86 1.13 5.63
C THR A 348 -13.08 1.86 4.57
N PHE A 349 -13.73 2.21 3.46
CA PHE A 349 -13.19 3.10 2.45
C PHE A 349 -14.05 4.35 2.37
N ARG A 350 -13.42 5.51 2.16
CA ARG A 350 -14.13 6.76 1.88
C ARG A 350 -13.49 7.44 0.69
N SER A 351 -14.28 8.16 -0.09
CA SER A 351 -13.76 9.03 -1.16
C SER A 351 -14.58 10.29 -1.23
N CYS A 352 -13.93 11.43 -1.38
CA CYS A 352 -14.55 12.76 -1.42
C CYS A 352 -14.38 13.40 -2.79
N SER A 353 -15.44 14.00 -3.31
CA SER A 353 -15.44 14.82 -4.53
C SER A 353 -16.01 16.19 -4.26
N ASP A 354 -15.34 17.22 -4.75
CA ASP A 354 -15.78 18.60 -4.64
C ASP A 354 -16.79 18.92 -5.75
N ILE A 355 -18.04 19.18 -5.40
CA ILE A 355 -19.15 19.46 -6.34
C ILE A 355 -19.83 20.79 -6.00
N ALA A 356 -20.63 21.30 -6.92
CA ALA A 356 -21.53 22.43 -6.67
C ALA A 356 -22.99 22.01 -6.86
N ILE A 357 -23.90 22.64 -6.14
CA ILE A 357 -25.34 22.47 -6.27
C ILE A 357 -25.99 23.85 -6.45
N TYR A 358 -26.72 24.05 -7.55
CA TYR A 358 -27.28 25.35 -7.94
C TYR A 358 -28.80 25.36 -8.05
#